data_AF-A0AAD8TMP3-F1
#
_entry.id   AF-A0AAD8TMP3-F1
#
_cell.length_a   1.000
_cell.length_b   1.000
_cell.length_c   1.000
_cell.angle_alpha   90.00
_cell.angle_beta   90.00
_cell.angle_gamma   90.00
#
_symmetry.space_group_name_H-M   'P 1'
#
loop_
_entity.id
_entity.type
_entity.pdbx_description
1 polymer ?
#
loop_
_entity_poly.entity_id
_entity_poly.type
_entity_poly.pdbx_seq_one_letter_code
_entity_poly.pdbx_strand_id
1 'polypeptide(L)'
;MLHNFAADFEMYGVLDVVASGPIDARLSENSTMVGVGMSMEGIEQNPIVYDLMSEMAFHHRQVDLQVWVETYPTRRYGKSVVGLQDAWRILHRTLYNCTDGKNDKNRDVIVAFPDVEPFVIQTSTASISFALSSKNFVVKDASNDAYEQPHIWYDTKAVIHALELFLQYGDEVSDSSTFRYDLVDLTRQALAKYANQIFLRIIQGYKSNNISQVTTMCELFLDLVNDLDMLLASHEGFLLGPWLESAKGLARDQEQEIQYEWNARTQITMWFDNTETKASLLRDYANKYWSGLLQDYYGPRAAIYFKYLILSLEKNKPFALEEWRREWIRLTNNWQSDRKVFPTTATGDALSISRSLVIKYLSNADSLQTDGSFRMSAS
;
A
#
# COMPACT_ATOMS: atom_id res chain seq x y z
N MET A 1 1.73 -20.97 5.47
CA MET A 1 1.77 -19.49 5.58
C MET A 1 0.82 -18.90 4.56
N LEU A 2 -0.17 -18.13 5.01
CA LEU A 2 -1.09 -17.40 4.12
C LEU A 2 -0.46 -16.07 3.65
N HIS A 3 0.08 -15.28 4.58
CA HIS A 3 0.78 -14.01 4.34
C HIS A 3 -0.05 -12.90 3.69
N ASN A 4 -0.43 -13.06 2.42
CA ASN A 4 -1.05 -12.01 1.63
C ASN A 4 -2.51 -12.32 1.28
N PHE A 5 -3.35 -11.28 1.31
CA PHE A 5 -4.73 -11.29 0.87
C PHE A 5 -4.83 -10.45 -0.42
N ALA A 6 -5.50 -10.99 -1.45
CA ALA A 6 -5.80 -10.29 -2.70
C ALA A 6 -4.63 -9.72 -3.54
N ALA A 7 -3.38 -10.09 -3.29
CA ALA A 7 -2.18 -9.48 -3.90
C ALA A 7 -2.13 -7.96 -3.71
N ASP A 8 -2.51 -7.44 -2.54
CA ASP A 8 -2.30 -6.04 -2.23
C ASP A 8 -0.81 -5.70 -2.03
N PHE A 9 -0.45 -4.43 -2.28
CA PHE A 9 0.93 -3.94 -2.28
C PHE A 9 1.21 -3.19 -0.97
N GLU A 10 1.40 -3.94 0.12
CA GLU A 10 1.99 -3.44 1.37
C GLU A 10 3.31 -4.17 1.62
N MET A 11 4.37 -3.45 2.02
CA MET A 11 5.56 -4.10 2.55
C MET A 11 5.28 -4.58 3.97
N TYR A 12 4.97 -5.87 4.11
CA TYR A 12 4.54 -6.50 5.34
C TYR A 12 5.23 -7.85 5.52
N GLY A 13 5.47 -8.23 6.77
CA GLY A 13 5.82 -9.60 7.09
C GLY A 13 5.97 -9.85 8.59
N VAL A 14 6.11 -11.13 8.90
CA VAL A 14 6.29 -11.66 10.25
C VAL A 14 7.46 -12.64 10.26
N LEU A 15 8.63 -12.18 9.77
CA LEU A 15 9.77 -13.06 9.45
C LEU A 15 10.21 -13.92 10.64
N ASP A 16 10.14 -13.40 11.88
CA ASP A 16 10.44 -14.15 13.10
C ASP A 16 9.52 -15.37 13.25
N VAL A 17 8.21 -15.19 13.03
CA VAL A 17 7.21 -16.26 13.08
C VAL A 17 7.38 -17.23 11.92
N VAL A 18 7.76 -16.73 10.73
CA VAL A 18 8.05 -17.59 9.58
C VAL A 18 9.28 -18.47 9.84
N ALA A 19 10.34 -17.91 10.42
CA ALA A 19 11.60 -18.59 10.70
C ALA A 19 11.48 -19.63 11.83
N SER A 20 10.63 -19.40 12.84
CA SER A 20 10.48 -20.31 13.98
C SER A 20 9.30 -21.28 13.83
N GLY A 21 8.18 -20.81 13.28
CA GLY A 21 6.88 -21.49 13.34
C GLY A 21 6.88 -22.94 12.84
N PRO A 22 7.43 -23.25 11.66
CA PRO A 22 7.55 -24.62 11.17
C PRO A 22 8.32 -25.56 12.10
N ILE A 23 9.42 -25.07 12.70
CA ILE A 23 10.26 -25.84 13.61
C ILE A 23 9.53 -26.06 14.93
N ASP A 24 8.94 -25.00 15.47
CA ASP A 24 8.18 -25.04 16.73
C ASP A 24 7.00 -26.00 16.62
N ALA A 25 6.24 -25.96 15.51
CA ALA A 25 5.13 -26.86 15.25
C ALA A 25 5.56 -28.32 15.05
N ARG A 26 6.74 -28.57 14.47
CA ARG A 26 7.28 -29.93 14.32
C ARG A 26 7.77 -30.51 15.65
N LEU A 27 8.35 -29.69 16.51
CA LEU A 27 8.92 -30.09 17.80
C LEU A 27 7.88 -30.10 18.93
N SER A 28 6.67 -29.58 18.71
CA SER A 28 5.62 -29.55 19.71
C SER A 28 5.22 -30.96 20.17
N GLU A 29 4.78 -31.07 21.42
CA GLU A 29 4.29 -32.33 21.98
C GLU A 29 3.17 -32.92 21.12
N ASN A 30 3.25 -34.22 20.83
CA ASN A 30 2.29 -34.97 20.00
C ASN A 30 2.08 -34.40 18.58
N SER A 31 3.08 -33.71 18.00
CA SER A 31 2.97 -33.18 16.65
C SER A 31 2.68 -34.28 15.62
N THR A 32 1.65 -34.06 14.81
CA THR A 32 1.28 -34.88 13.64
C THR A 32 1.61 -34.15 12.33
N MET A 33 2.44 -33.11 12.39
CA MET A 33 2.79 -32.28 11.24
C MET A 33 3.54 -33.09 10.18
N VAL A 34 2.98 -33.15 8.96
CA VAL A 34 3.58 -33.88 7.82
C VAL A 34 4.16 -32.96 6.75
N GLY A 35 4.01 -31.64 6.88
CA GLY A 35 4.56 -30.69 5.92
C GLY A 35 4.26 -29.23 6.24
N VAL A 36 4.86 -28.35 5.45
CA VAL A 36 4.58 -26.91 5.39
C VAL A 36 4.03 -26.55 4.02
N GLY A 37 3.37 -25.40 3.91
CA GLY A 37 2.90 -24.90 2.63
C GLY A 37 2.73 -23.38 2.64
N MET A 38 2.60 -22.81 1.44
CA MET A 38 2.24 -21.42 1.21
C MET A 38 0.88 -21.36 0.53
N SER A 39 0.02 -20.45 0.98
CA SER A 39 -1.39 -20.37 0.56
C SER A 39 -1.87 -18.93 0.50
N MET A 40 -1.03 -18.05 -0.05
CA MET A 40 -1.37 -16.66 -0.32
C MET A 40 -2.49 -16.57 -1.35
N GLU A 41 -3.37 -15.59 -1.22
CA GLU A 41 -4.42 -15.34 -2.22
C GLU A 41 -3.83 -14.78 -3.53
N GLY A 42 -2.68 -14.11 -3.45
CA GLY A 42 -1.90 -13.70 -4.60
C GLY A 42 -0.40 -13.59 -4.31
N ILE A 43 0.40 -13.64 -5.38
CA ILE A 43 1.88 -13.65 -5.35
C ILE A 43 2.44 -12.33 -5.88
N GLU A 44 3.74 -12.28 -6.20
CA GLU A 44 4.43 -11.11 -6.81
C GLU A 44 4.60 -9.88 -5.89
N GLN A 45 4.53 -10.08 -4.57
CA GLN A 45 4.93 -9.10 -3.55
C GLN A 45 5.82 -9.75 -2.48
N ASN A 46 6.48 -8.93 -1.64
CA ASN A 46 7.26 -9.36 -0.46
C ASN A 46 8.13 -10.62 -0.64
N PRO A 47 9.02 -10.67 -1.66
CA PRO A 47 9.75 -11.88 -2.02
C PRO A 47 10.59 -12.44 -0.86
N ILE A 48 11.07 -11.60 0.06
CA ILE A 48 11.84 -12.03 1.23
C ILE A 48 11.07 -13.03 2.11
N VAL A 49 9.75 -12.84 2.24
CA VAL A 49 8.90 -13.69 3.09
C VAL A 49 8.75 -15.07 2.45
N TYR A 50 8.57 -15.11 1.13
CA TYR A 50 8.41 -16.35 0.38
C TYR A 50 9.73 -17.11 0.19
N ASP A 51 10.84 -16.39 0.06
CA ASP A 51 12.19 -16.96 0.04
C ASP A 51 12.46 -17.71 1.35
N LEU A 52 12.25 -17.04 2.49
CA LEU A 52 12.40 -17.64 3.81
C LEU A 52 11.47 -18.86 4.00
N MET A 53 10.17 -18.69 3.75
CA MET A 53 9.18 -19.77 4.00
C MET A 53 9.45 -21.01 3.14
N SER A 54 9.94 -20.83 1.91
CA SER A 54 10.33 -21.95 1.05
C SER A 54 11.55 -22.69 1.60
N GLU A 55 12.54 -21.96 2.13
CA GLU A 55 13.72 -22.55 2.76
C GLU A 55 13.38 -23.32 4.04
N MET A 56 12.37 -22.85 4.79
CA MET A 56 11.92 -23.51 6.03
C MET A 56 11.41 -24.94 5.84
N ALA A 57 11.04 -25.35 4.62
CA ALA A 57 10.69 -26.74 4.33
C ALA A 57 11.88 -27.71 4.49
N PHE A 58 13.12 -27.19 4.42
CA PHE A 58 14.36 -27.97 4.45
C PHE A 58 15.14 -27.81 5.76
N HIS A 59 14.74 -26.90 6.64
CA HIS A 59 15.38 -26.68 7.93
C HIS A 59 14.87 -27.66 8.98
N HIS A 60 15.81 -28.25 9.73
CA HIS A 60 15.51 -29.11 10.89
C HIS A 60 15.83 -28.43 12.23
N ARG A 61 16.42 -27.24 12.19
CA ARG A 61 16.84 -26.45 13.34
C ARG A 61 16.45 -25.00 13.10
N GLN A 62 16.48 -24.19 14.16
CA GLN A 62 16.23 -22.76 14.05
C GLN A 62 17.23 -22.09 13.12
N VAL A 63 16.72 -21.20 12.27
CA VAL A 63 17.51 -20.34 11.40
C VAL A 63 17.99 -19.15 12.20
N ASP A 64 19.27 -18.79 12.03
CA ASP A 64 19.75 -17.47 12.48
C ASP A 64 19.18 -16.40 11.54
N LEU A 65 18.00 -15.89 11.91
CA LEU A 65 17.26 -14.98 11.06
C LEU A 65 18.00 -13.66 10.84
N GLN A 66 18.78 -13.20 11.82
CA GLN A 66 19.56 -11.97 11.67
C GLN A 66 20.60 -12.15 10.55
N VAL A 67 21.37 -13.24 10.59
CA VAL A 67 22.34 -13.56 9.54
C VAL A 67 21.64 -13.79 8.20
N TRP A 68 20.49 -14.47 8.21
CA TRP A 68 19.73 -14.76 6.99
C TRP A 68 19.23 -13.47 6.30
N VAL A 69 18.75 -12.49 7.07
CA VAL A 69 18.31 -11.17 6.57
C VAL A 69 19.50 -10.34 6.10
N GLU A 70 20.57 -10.24 6.88
CA GLU A 70 21.75 -9.43 6.52
C GLU A 70 22.44 -9.97 5.24
N THR A 71 22.33 -11.28 4.97
CA THR A 71 22.86 -11.89 3.74
C THR A 71 21.90 -11.83 2.55
N TYR A 72 20.61 -11.54 2.76
CA TYR A 72 19.58 -11.45 1.72
C TYR A 72 19.92 -10.48 0.58
N PRO A 73 20.28 -9.21 0.83
CA PRO A 73 20.62 -8.29 -0.25
C PRO A 73 21.80 -8.78 -1.09
N THR A 74 22.76 -9.48 -0.49
CA THR A 74 23.92 -9.98 -1.23
C THR A 74 23.52 -11.04 -2.25
N ARG A 75 22.70 -12.03 -1.84
CA ARG A 75 22.20 -13.07 -2.75
C ARG A 75 21.22 -12.53 -3.78
N ARG A 76 20.40 -11.53 -3.39
CA ARG A 76 19.38 -10.94 -4.26
C ARG A 76 19.94 -9.97 -5.28
N TYR A 77 20.89 -9.13 -4.90
CA TYR A 77 21.46 -8.08 -5.76
C TYR A 77 22.75 -8.50 -6.47
N GLY A 78 23.33 -9.64 -6.08
CA GLY A 78 24.54 -10.18 -6.69
C GLY A 78 25.83 -9.51 -6.23
N LYS A 79 25.77 -8.58 -5.26
CA LYS A 79 26.92 -7.86 -4.72
C LYS A 79 26.74 -7.61 -3.23
N SER A 80 27.83 -7.78 -2.48
CA SER A 80 27.86 -7.46 -1.05
C SER A 80 28.10 -5.97 -0.86
N VAL A 81 27.13 -5.27 -0.29
CA VAL A 81 27.19 -3.84 0.02
C VAL A 81 26.69 -3.66 1.46
N VAL A 82 27.61 -3.31 2.37
CA VAL A 82 27.33 -3.27 3.83
C VAL A 82 26.14 -2.36 4.14
N GLY A 83 26.05 -1.20 3.50
CA GLY A 83 24.93 -0.28 3.72
C GLY A 83 23.55 -0.84 3.36
N LEU A 84 23.47 -1.75 2.37
CA LEU A 84 22.22 -2.43 2.04
C LEU A 84 21.91 -3.55 3.05
N GLN A 85 22.91 -4.18 3.66
CA GLN A 85 22.71 -5.12 4.76
C GLN A 85 22.13 -4.40 5.98
N ASP A 86 22.65 -3.20 6.28
CA ASP A 86 22.14 -2.33 7.32
C ASP A 86 20.68 -1.91 7.06
N ALA A 87 20.36 -1.55 5.81
CA ALA A 87 19.00 -1.22 5.40
C ALA A 87 18.04 -2.40 5.62
N TRP A 88 18.39 -3.59 5.14
CA TRP A 88 17.55 -4.80 5.31
C TRP A 88 17.36 -5.20 6.76
N ARG A 89 18.35 -4.99 7.63
CA ARG A 89 18.21 -5.16 9.08
C ARG A 89 17.18 -4.20 9.68
N ILE A 90 17.12 -2.95 9.21
CA ILE A 90 16.10 -1.99 9.63
C ILE A 90 14.71 -2.43 9.13
N LEU A 91 14.60 -2.84 7.85
CA LEU A 91 13.35 -3.33 7.27
C LEU A 91 12.82 -4.57 8.00
N HIS A 92 13.71 -5.49 8.40
CA HIS A 92 13.37 -6.63 9.24
C HIS A 92 12.73 -6.18 10.55
N ARG A 93 13.36 -5.27 11.28
CA ARG A 93 12.84 -4.77 12.58
C ARG A 93 11.58 -3.90 12.47
N THR A 94 11.15 -3.55 11.25
CA THR A 94 10.03 -2.64 11.00
C THR A 94 8.96 -3.33 10.15
N LEU A 95 9.01 -3.16 8.83
CA LEU A 95 8.02 -3.68 7.87
C LEU A 95 7.82 -5.19 8.02
N TYR A 96 8.90 -5.93 8.23
CA TYR A 96 8.92 -7.39 8.19
C TYR A 96 8.90 -8.08 9.57
N ASN A 97 8.59 -7.34 10.65
CA ASN A 97 8.38 -7.89 11.98
C ASN A 97 7.13 -7.30 12.65
N CYS A 98 5.97 -7.49 12.02
CA CYS A 98 4.70 -7.15 12.66
C CYS A 98 4.39 -8.14 13.78
N THR A 99 4.10 -7.64 14.98
CA THR A 99 3.82 -8.47 16.16
C THR A 99 2.45 -8.21 16.77
N ASP A 100 1.60 -7.39 16.15
CA ASP A 100 0.31 -6.99 16.71
C ASP A 100 -0.81 -8.03 16.50
N GLY A 101 -0.52 -9.10 15.76
CA GLY A 101 -1.42 -10.22 15.49
C GLY A 101 -2.48 -9.92 14.43
N LYS A 102 -2.44 -8.77 13.76
CA LYS A 102 -3.36 -8.45 12.67
C LYS A 102 -2.82 -9.00 11.36
N ASN A 103 -3.75 -9.47 10.53
CA ASN A 103 -3.47 -9.70 9.12
C ASN A 103 -3.47 -8.37 8.40
N ASP A 104 -2.42 -8.10 7.64
CA ASP A 104 -2.36 -6.86 6.89
C ASP A 104 -3.26 -6.92 5.65
N LYS A 105 -3.96 -5.80 5.43
CA LYS A 105 -4.69 -5.48 4.23
C LYS A 105 -4.34 -4.03 3.91
N ASN A 106 -3.86 -3.77 2.69
CA ASN A 106 -3.50 -2.40 2.35
C ASN A 106 -4.76 -1.53 2.35
N ARG A 107 -4.77 -0.59 3.31
CA ARG A 107 -5.79 0.44 3.50
C ARG A 107 -5.22 1.85 3.40
N ASP A 108 -4.07 2.00 2.75
CA ASP A 108 -3.54 3.32 2.41
C ASP A 108 -4.58 4.08 1.59
N VAL A 109 -4.72 5.36 1.91
CA VAL A 109 -5.84 6.16 1.41
C VAL A 109 -5.86 6.31 -0.11
N ILE A 110 -4.69 6.21 -0.76
CA ILE A 110 -4.59 6.25 -2.23
C ILE A 110 -5.42 5.10 -2.82
N VAL A 111 -5.27 3.89 -2.30
CA VAL A 111 -5.84 2.67 -2.88
C VAL A 111 -7.14 2.22 -2.21
N ALA A 112 -7.44 2.75 -1.02
CA ALA A 112 -8.64 2.46 -0.23
C ALA A 112 -9.30 3.76 0.26
N PHE A 113 -9.72 4.61 -0.68
CA PHE A 113 -10.28 5.91 -0.36
C PHE A 113 -11.57 5.77 0.48
N PRO A 114 -11.77 6.56 1.56
CA PRO A 114 -12.91 6.40 2.46
C PRO A 114 -14.26 6.59 1.77
N ASP A 115 -15.19 5.65 2.00
CA ASP A 115 -16.59 5.72 1.60
C ASP A 115 -17.50 6.14 2.76
N VAL A 116 -17.09 7.23 3.43
CA VAL A 116 -17.76 7.75 4.63
C VAL A 116 -17.81 9.28 4.62
N GLU A 117 -18.68 9.84 5.45
CA GLU A 117 -18.68 11.28 5.67
C GLU A 117 -17.36 11.75 6.31
N PRO A 118 -16.83 12.93 5.92
CA PRO A 118 -15.54 13.40 6.41
C PRO A 118 -15.47 13.58 7.94
N PHE A 119 -16.60 13.87 8.60
CA PHE A 119 -16.64 14.06 10.05
C PHE A 119 -16.43 12.77 10.83
N VAL A 120 -16.74 11.60 10.25
CA VAL A 120 -16.53 10.27 10.85
C VAL A 120 -15.04 9.93 10.96
N ILE A 121 -14.21 10.46 10.06
CA ILE A 121 -12.78 10.17 9.99
C ILE A 121 -12.06 10.77 11.19
N GLN A 122 -11.46 9.94 12.04
CA GLN A 122 -10.72 10.41 13.21
C GLN A 122 -9.35 10.96 12.79
N THR A 123 -9.02 12.16 13.26
CA THR A 123 -7.77 12.88 12.91
C THR A 123 -6.80 13.04 14.07
N SER A 124 -7.19 12.67 15.31
CA SER A 124 -6.30 12.72 16.48
C SER A 124 -5.56 11.40 16.67
N THR A 125 -4.26 11.49 16.95
CA THR A 125 -3.39 10.36 17.33
C THR A 125 -3.50 10.00 18.81
N ALA A 126 -4.62 10.32 19.48
CA ALA A 126 -4.79 9.96 20.88
C ALA A 126 -4.72 8.43 21.00
N SER A 127 -3.66 7.96 21.65
CA SER A 127 -3.29 6.57 21.87
C SER A 127 -4.51 5.67 21.99
N ILE A 128 -4.73 4.87 20.93
CA ILE A 128 -5.74 3.83 20.92
C ILE A 128 -5.30 2.81 21.97
N SER A 129 -5.97 2.80 23.12
CA SER A 129 -5.93 1.68 24.05
C SER A 129 -6.50 0.47 23.32
N PHE A 130 -5.62 -0.45 22.92
CA PHE A 130 -6.00 -1.72 22.30
C PHE A 130 -6.83 -2.55 23.29
N ALA A 131 -8.14 -2.62 23.06
CA ALA A 131 -8.91 -3.75 23.54
C ALA A 131 -8.67 -4.92 22.57
N LEU A 132 -8.02 -5.99 23.04
CA LEU A 132 -7.95 -7.25 22.31
C LEU A 132 -9.38 -7.75 22.04
N SER A 133 -9.82 -7.63 20.80
CA SER A 133 -10.96 -8.39 20.29
C SER A 133 -10.44 -9.41 19.28
N SER A 134 -10.04 -10.57 19.81
CA SER A 134 -9.83 -11.78 19.01
C SER A 134 -11.18 -12.27 18.48
N LYS A 135 -11.60 -11.78 17.30
CA LYS A 135 -12.70 -12.38 16.54
C LYS A 135 -12.35 -12.44 15.07
N ASN A 136 -11.78 -13.57 14.67
CA ASN A 136 -11.79 -14.06 13.29
C ASN A 136 -13.23 -14.42 12.90
N PHE A 137 -14.04 -13.40 12.58
CA PHE A 137 -15.35 -13.59 12.01
C PHE A 137 -15.51 -12.66 10.82
N VAL A 138 -15.87 -13.21 9.66
CA VAL A 138 -16.48 -12.41 8.59
C VAL A 138 -17.81 -11.92 9.15
N VAL A 139 -17.80 -10.69 9.69
CA VAL A 139 -19.01 -10.05 10.18
C VAL A 139 -19.85 -9.71 8.95
N LYS A 140 -20.85 -10.56 8.67
CA LYS A 140 -22.09 -10.10 8.06
C LYS A 140 -22.75 -9.16 9.07
N ASP A 141 -23.03 -7.93 8.66
CA ASP A 141 -23.52 -6.79 9.46
C ASP A 141 -22.48 -6.04 10.32
N ALA A 142 -21.66 -5.22 9.67
CA ALA A 142 -21.18 -3.98 10.25
C ALA A 142 -21.60 -2.86 9.31
N SER A 143 -22.27 -1.83 9.83
CA SER A 143 -22.63 -0.61 9.11
C SER A 143 -21.46 -0.16 8.21
N ASN A 144 -21.74 0.07 6.93
CA ASN A 144 -20.79 0.44 5.87
C ASN A 144 -20.14 1.83 6.07
N ASP A 145 -20.23 2.38 7.29
CA ASP A 145 -19.96 3.77 7.64
C ASP A 145 -18.76 3.94 8.60
N ALA A 146 -18.00 2.88 8.89
CA ALA A 146 -16.78 2.99 9.70
C ALA A 146 -15.55 3.23 8.82
N TYR A 147 -14.77 4.27 9.12
CA TYR A 147 -13.47 4.49 8.48
C TYR A 147 -12.44 3.49 9.02
N GLU A 148 -11.96 2.59 8.16
CA GLU A 148 -10.83 1.72 8.45
C GLU A 148 -9.52 2.50 8.26
N GLN A 149 -8.81 2.76 9.36
CA GLN A 149 -7.55 3.50 9.32
C GLN A 149 -6.45 2.67 8.64
N PRO A 150 -5.56 3.29 7.84
CA PRO A 150 -4.39 2.63 7.30
C PRO A 150 -3.56 2.00 8.43
N HIS A 151 -3.13 0.76 8.23
CA HIS A 151 -2.35 0.03 9.23
C HIS A 151 -0.92 0.57 9.30
N ILE A 152 -0.42 0.77 10.53
CA ILE A 152 0.94 1.20 10.84
C ILE A 152 1.41 0.54 12.13
N TRP A 153 2.38 -0.37 12.03
CA TRP A 153 2.95 -1.12 13.17
C TRP A 153 4.42 -0.82 13.41
N TYR A 154 4.99 0.11 12.64
CA TYR A 154 6.41 0.44 12.64
C TYR A 154 6.63 1.95 12.66
N ASP A 155 7.85 2.36 13.02
CA ASP A 155 8.29 3.74 12.89
C ASP A 155 8.65 4.07 11.44
N THR A 156 7.86 4.96 10.82
CA THR A 156 8.12 5.45 9.45
C THR A 156 9.48 6.13 9.30
N LYS A 157 10.04 6.76 10.34
CA LYS A 157 11.37 7.39 10.25
C LYS A 157 12.46 6.36 10.06
N ALA A 158 12.36 5.21 10.73
CA ALA A 158 13.28 4.09 10.53
C ALA A 158 13.20 3.53 9.10
N VAL A 159 12.00 3.41 8.54
CA VAL A 159 11.82 2.97 7.14
C VAL A 159 12.36 3.99 6.14
N ILE A 160 12.17 5.29 6.39
CA ILE A 160 12.77 6.35 5.58
C ILE A 160 14.30 6.28 5.66
N HIS A 161 14.87 6.01 6.84
CA HIS A 161 16.30 5.83 6.98
C HIS A 161 16.83 4.61 6.20
N ALA A 162 16.10 3.50 6.18
CA ALA A 162 16.43 2.37 5.31
C ALA A 162 16.39 2.77 3.82
N LEU A 163 15.41 3.57 3.41
CA LEU A 163 15.33 4.10 2.04
C LEU A 163 16.52 5.02 1.71
N GLU A 164 16.95 5.87 2.63
CA GLU A 164 18.14 6.71 2.45
C GLU A 164 19.39 5.86 2.17
N LEU A 165 19.56 4.74 2.88
CA LEU A 165 20.65 3.79 2.62
C LEU A 165 20.53 3.16 1.22
N PHE A 166 19.32 2.76 0.80
CA PHE A 166 19.08 2.29 -0.56
C PHE A 166 19.50 3.33 -1.61
N LEU A 167 19.18 4.61 -1.39
CA LEU A 167 19.53 5.69 -2.32
C LEU A 167 21.02 6.04 -2.31
N GLN A 168 21.66 5.96 -1.13
CA GLN A 168 23.08 6.25 -0.95
C GLN A 168 23.94 5.21 -1.66
N TYR A 169 23.60 3.93 -1.52
CA TYR A 169 24.38 2.81 -2.06
C TYR A 169 23.84 2.28 -3.40
N GLY A 170 22.78 2.89 -3.94
CA GLY A 170 22.08 2.41 -5.12
C GLY A 170 22.92 2.40 -6.39
N ASP A 171 23.85 3.33 -6.56
CA ASP A 171 24.73 3.37 -7.74
C ASP A 171 25.62 2.11 -7.85
N GLU A 172 25.85 1.40 -6.74
CA GLU A 172 26.67 0.18 -6.72
C GLU A 172 25.96 -1.05 -7.27
N VAL A 173 24.63 -1.03 -7.34
CA VAL A 173 23.76 -2.19 -7.62
C VAL A 173 22.57 -1.87 -8.52
N SER A 174 22.48 -0.66 -9.08
CA SER A 174 21.36 -0.20 -9.91
C SER A 174 21.13 -1.04 -11.17
N ASP A 175 22.16 -1.74 -11.66
CA ASP A 175 22.05 -2.68 -12.78
C ASP A 175 21.20 -3.91 -12.42
N SER A 176 21.09 -4.24 -11.13
CA SER A 176 20.27 -5.35 -10.65
C SER A 176 18.78 -5.02 -10.72
N SER A 177 18.02 -5.81 -11.47
CA SER A 177 16.55 -5.65 -11.56
C SER A 177 15.86 -5.87 -10.21
N THR A 178 16.37 -6.78 -9.37
CA THR A 178 15.78 -7.05 -8.06
C THR A 178 16.05 -5.91 -7.07
N PHE A 179 17.20 -5.22 -7.18
CA PHE A 179 17.44 -3.99 -6.44
C PHE A 179 16.49 -2.89 -6.88
N ARG A 180 16.33 -2.67 -8.19
CA ARG A 180 15.38 -1.67 -8.72
C ARG A 180 13.95 -1.95 -8.28
N TYR A 181 13.50 -3.21 -8.28
CA TYR A 181 12.20 -3.60 -7.74
C TYR A 181 12.05 -3.19 -6.27
N ASP A 182 13.00 -3.59 -5.42
CA ASP A 182 12.92 -3.31 -3.97
C ASP A 182 13.01 -1.82 -3.66
N LEU A 183 13.80 -1.07 -4.44
CA LEU A 183 13.88 0.39 -4.33
C LEU A 183 12.56 1.06 -4.69
N VAL A 184 11.91 0.64 -5.78
CA VAL A 184 10.59 1.15 -6.18
C VAL A 184 9.56 0.84 -5.10
N ASP A 185 9.52 -0.40 -4.60
CA ASP A 185 8.55 -0.79 -3.56
C ASP A 185 8.76 -0.02 -2.25
N LEU A 186 10.01 0.12 -1.80
CA LEU A 186 10.34 0.85 -0.58
C LEU A 186 10.06 2.36 -0.70
N THR A 187 10.33 2.95 -1.87
CA THR A 187 9.99 4.35 -2.15
C THR A 187 8.47 4.54 -2.17
N ARG A 188 7.74 3.66 -2.86
CA ARG A 188 6.27 3.64 -2.89
C ARG A 188 5.71 3.52 -1.47
N GLN A 189 6.24 2.60 -0.67
CA GLN A 189 5.84 2.36 0.72
C GLN A 189 5.97 3.63 1.57
N ALA A 190 7.13 4.28 1.55
CA ALA A 190 7.36 5.51 2.32
C ALA A 190 6.42 6.65 1.89
N LEU A 191 6.23 6.83 0.59
CA LEU A 191 5.35 7.86 0.03
C LEU A 191 3.86 7.57 0.26
N ALA A 192 3.42 6.31 0.25
CA ALA A 192 2.06 5.93 0.58
C ALA A 192 1.70 6.27 2.04
N LYS A 193 2.63 6.02 2.98
CA LYS A 193 2.43 6.44 4.38
C LYS A 193 2.46 7.96 4.55
N TYR A 194 3.25 8.66 3.74
CA TYR A 194 3.20 10.13 3.68
C TYR A 194 1.86 10.64 3.13
N ALA A 195 1.29 9.99 2.11
CA ALA A 195 -0.03 10.32 1.56
C ALA A 195 -1.14 10.20 2.63
N ASN A 196 -1.08 9.18 3.49
CA ASN A 196 -2.00 9.05 4.62
C ASN A 196 -1.93 10.27 5.55
N GLN A 197 -0.72 10.80 5.81
CA GLN A 197 -0.56 12.00 6.65
C GLN A 197 -1.12 13.26 5.98
N ILE A 198 -0.91 13.43 4.67
CA ILE A 198 -1.51 14.53 3.90
C ILE A 198 -3.03 14.44 4.00
N PHE A 199 -3.61 13.26 3.80
CA PHE A 199 -5.05 13.07 3.86
C PHE A 199 -5.64 13.44 5.23
N LEU A 200 -5.01 13.04 6.33
CA LEU A 200 -5.46 13.44 7.67
C LEU A 200 -5.43 14.97 7.86
N ARG A 201 -4.47 15.68 7.26
CA ARG A 201 -4.45 17.16 7.26
C ARG A 201 -5.56 17.76 6.42
N ILE A 202 -5.91 17.15 5.28
CA ILE A 202 -7.07 17.55 4.47
C ILE A 202 -8.33 17.48 5.33
N ILE A 203 -8.55 16.35 6.02
CA ILE A 203 -9.71 16.17 6.90
C ILE A 203 -9.68 17.15 8.08
N GLN A 204 -8.52 17.40 8.68
CA GLN A 204 -8.38 18.40 9.74
C GLN A 204 -8.74 19.81 9.24
N GLY A 205 -8.19 20.22 8.10
CA GLY A 205 -8.50 21.50 7.47
C GLY A 205 -9.99 21.64 7.15
N TYR A 206 -10.62 20.58 6.65
CA TYR A 206 -12.06 20.55 6.40
C TYR A 206 -12.87 20.73 7.70
N LYS A 207 -12.53 19.98 8.76
CA LYS A 207 -13.18 20.09 10.07
C LYS A 207 -13.02 21.48 10.72
N SER A 208 -11.94 22.17 10.42
CA SER A 208 -11.67 23.54 10.90
C SER A 208 -12.15 24.64 9.95
N ASN A 209 -12.88 24.30 8.88
CA ASN A 209 -13.33 25.22 7.83
C ASN A 209 -12.19 26.02 7.16
N ASN A 210 -10.99 25.46 7.10
CA ASN A 210 -9.82 26.09 6.49
C ASN A 210 -9.70 25.70 5.00
N ILE A 211 -10.44 26.39 4.14
CA ILE A 211 -10.48 26.11 2.70
C ILE A 211 -9.11 26.23 2.01
N SER A 212 -8.27 27.18 2.45
CA SER A 212 -6.93 27.38 1.87
C SER A 212 -6.02 26.19 2.15
N GLN A 213 -6.04 25.69 3.39
CA GLN A 213 -5.31 24.46 3.74
C GLN A 213 -5.83 23.25 2.98
N VAL A 214 -7.15 23.07 2.92
CA VAL A 214 -7.78 21.94 2.19
C VAL A 214 -7.33 21.96 0.73
N THR A 215 -7.48 23.09 0.04
CA THR A 215 -7.12 23.22 -1.38
C THR A 215 -5.64 22.89 -1.62
N THR A 216 -4.75 23.49 -0.84
CA THR A 216 -3.29 23.27 -0.96
C THR A 216 -2.90 21.81 -0.71
N MET A 217 -3.49 21.17 0.31
CA MET A 217 -3.18 19.78 0.64
C MET A 217 -3.80 18.79 -0.36
N CYS A 218 -4.98 19.09 -0.93
CA CYS A 218 -5.58 18.31 -2.01
C CYS A 218 -4.70 18.32 -3.27
N GLU A 219 -4.18 19.49 -3.66
CA GLU A 219 -3.23 19.61 -4.78
C GLU A 219 -1.96 18.80 -4.51
N LEU A 220 -1.36 18.95 -3.33
CA LEU A 220 -0.18 18.18 -2.92
C LEU A 220 -0.42 16.66 -2.96
N PHE A 221 -1.60 16.21 -2.53
CA PHE A 221 -1.97 14.79 -2.56
C PHE A 221 -2.06 14.28 -4.00
N LEU A 222 -2.72 15.00 -4.89
CA LEU A 222 -2.89 14.59 -6.29
C LEU A 222 -1.54 14.61 -7.04
N ASP A 223 -0.68 15.58 -6.77
CA ASP A 223 0.69 15.61 -7.28
C ASP A 223 1.49 14.39 -6.82
N LEU A 224 1.37 14.02 -5.54
CA LEU A 224 2.00 12.82 -4.99
C LEU A 224 1.51 11.54 -5.67
N VAL A 225 0.20 11.43 -5.97
CA VAL A 225 -0.34 10.28 -6.71
C VAL A 225 0.24 10.18 -8.12
N ASN A 226 0.37 11.31 -8.83
CA ASN A 226 0.97 11.32 -10.16
C ASN A 226 2.46 10.95 -10.13
N ASP A 227 3.20 11.46 -9.13
CA ASP A 227 4.61 11.14 -8.94
C ASP A 227 4.83 9.67 -8.54
N LEU A 228 3.93 9.11 -7.74
CA LEU A 228 3.91 7.68 -7.44
C LEU A 228 3.64 6.85 -8.70
N ASP A 229 2.71 7.25 -9.57
CA ASP A 229 2.48 6.55 -10.84
C ASP A 229 3.75 6.54 -11.71
N MET A 230 4.46 7.68 -11.81
CA MET A 230 5.74 7.78 -12.50
C MET A 230 6.82 6.88 -11.90
N LEU A 231 6.90 6.80 -10.56
CA LEU A 231 7.82 5.88 -9.88
C LEU A 231 7.52 4.43 -10.25
N LEU A 232 6.26 4.02 -10.19
CA LEU A 232 5.83 2.66 -10.50
C LEU A 232 6.11 2.31 -11.97
N ALA A 233 6.01 3.28 -12.88
CA ALA A 233 6.33 3.09 -14.30
C ALA A 233 7.79 2.68 -14.54
N SER A 234 8.70 2.91 -13.58
CA SER A 234 10.14 2.66 -13.71
C SER A 234 10.57 1.19 -13.52
N HIS A 235 9.63 0.29 -13.23
CA HIS A 235 9.94 -1.14 -13.10
C HIS A 235 8.77 -2.04 -13.54
N GLU A 236 9.09 -3.12 -14.27
CA GLU A 236 8.11 -4.02 -14.91
C GLU A 236 7.12 -4.67 -13.92
N GLY A 237 7.56 -4.89 -12.68
CA GLY A 237 6.75 -5.47 -11.60
C GLY A 237 5.59 -4.59 -11.10
N PHE A 238 5.46 -3.35 -11.60
CA PHE A 238 4.46 -2.39 -11.14
C PHE A 238 3.63 -1.79 -12.28
N LEU A 239 3.47 -2.50 -13.39
CA LEU A 239 2.71 -2.01 -14.55
C LEU A 239 1.31 -2.65 -14.63
N LEU A 240 0.29 -1.84 -14.92
CA LEU A 240 -1.07 -2.35 -15.20
C LEU A 240 -1.17 -3.05 -16.56
N GLY A 241 -0.40 -2.59 -17.56
CA GLY A 241 -0.49 -3.10 -18.93
C GLY A 241 -0.33 -4.61 -19.06
N PRO A 242 0.71 -5.24 -18.48
CA PRO A 242 0.90 -6.69 -18.56
C PRO A 242 -0.29 -7.49 -18.02
N TRP A 243 -0.94 -7.02 -16.94
CA TRP A 243 -2.15 -7.65 -16.39
C TRP A 243 -3.30 -7.65 -17.40
N LEU A 244 -3.58 -6.50 -18.02
CA LEU A 244 -4.68 -6.36 -18.98
C LEU A 244 -4.38 -7.09 -20.30
N GLU A 245 -3.16 -7.00 -20.82
CA GLU A 245 -2.76 -7.71 -22.03
C GLU A 245 -2.75 -9.23 -21.83
N SER A 246 -2.33 -9.71 -20.65
CA SER A 246 -2.41 -11.13 -20.32
C SER A 246 -3.86 -11.62 -20.31
N ALA A 247 -4.80 -10.86 -19.73
CA ALA A 247 -6.21 -11.23 -19.74
C ALA A 247 -6.78 -11.29 -21.16
N LYS A 248 -6.49 -10.28 -21.99
CA LYS A 248 -6.91 -10.26 -23.40
C LYS A 248 -6.32 -11.41 -24.21
N GLY A 249 -5.05 -11.75 -23.98
CA GLY A 249 -4.35 -12.83 -24.67
C GLY A 249 -4.96 -14.22 -24.46
N LEU A 250 -5.84 -14.39 -23.46
CA LEU A 250 -6.58 -15.64 -23.22
C LEU A 250 -7.86 -15.77 -24.06
N ALA A 251 -8.32 -14.69 -24.69
CA ALA A 251 -9.57 -14.66 -25.44
C ALA A 251 -9.46 -15.37 -26.80
N ARG A 252 -10.57 -15.94 -27.27
CA ARG A 252 -10.65 -16.61 -28.60
C ARG A 252 -11.31 -15.75 -29.67
N ASP A 253 -12.02 -14.71 -29.25
CA ASP A 253 -12.75 -13.79 -30.11
C ASP A 253 -12.85 -12.41 -29.42
N GLN A 254 -13.37 -11.42 -30.15
CA GLN A 254 -13.45 -10.04 -29.69
C GLN A 254 -14.40 -9.87 -28.50
N GLU A 255 -15.47 -10.66 -28.42
CA GLU A 255 -16.43 -10.60 -27.31
C GLU A 255 -15.77 -11.07 -26.02
N GLN A 256 -15.04 -12.19 -26.07
CA GLN A 256 -14.23 -12.67 -24.97
C GLN A 256 -13.12 -11.70 -24.59
N GLU A 257 -12.47 -11.05 -25.55
CA GLU A 257 -11.41 -10.07 -25.28
C GLU A 257 -11.96 -8.91 -24.45
N ILE A 258 -13.13 -8.36 -24.85
CA ILE A 258 -13.84 -7.32 -24.10
C ILE A 258 -14.19 -7.81 -22.69
N GLN A 259 -14.76 -9.01 -22.58
CA GLN A 259 -15.18 -9.57 -21.29
C GLN A 259 -13.99 -9.84 -20.36
N TYR A 260 -12.87 -10.34 -20.88
CA TYR A 260 -11.70 -10.70 -20.08
C TYR A 260 -10.95 -9.46 -19.61
N GLU A 261 -10.85 -8.42 -20.43
CA GLU A 261 -10.31 -7.14 -19.98
C GLU A 261 -11.22 -6.50 -18.91
N TRP A 262 -12.54 -6.53 -19.12
CA TRP A 262 -13.49 -6.06 -18.10
C TRP A 262 -13.35 -6.84 -16.79
N ASN A 263 -13.20 -8.18 -16.84
CA ASN A 263 -12.97 -9.01 -15.66
C ASN A 263 -11.66 -8.61 -14.94
N ALA A 264 -10.58 -8.40 -15.70
CA ALA A 264 -9.27 -8.05 -15.17
C ALA A 264 -9.28 -6.67 -14.49
N ARG A 265 -9.95 -5.68 -15.08
CA ARG A 265 -10.18 -4.36 -14.48
C ARG A 265 -11.07 -4.45 -13.25
N THR A 266 -12.12 -5.26 -13.33
CA THR A 266 -13.12 -5.39 -12.27
C THR A 266 -12.55 -6.03 -11.01
N GLN A 267 -11.73 -7.07 -11.16
CA GLN A 267 -11.12 -7.80 -10.04
C GLN A 267 -10.26 -6.89 -9.15
N ILE A 268 -9.52 -5.94 -9.73
CA ILE A 268 -8.59 -5.06 -9.00
C ILE A 268 -9.22 -3.74 -8.53
N THR A 269 -10.52 -3.53 -8.74
CA THR A 269 -11.24 -2.28 -8.41
C THR A 269 -12.55 -2.52 -7.64
N MET A 270 -13.72 -2.28 -8.25
CA MET A 270 -15.02 -2.35 -7.58
C MET A 270 -15.47 -3.76 -7.23
N TRP A 271 -14.94 -4.81 -7.85
CA TRP A 271 -15.66 -6.09 -7.93
C TRP A 271 -17.05 -5.88 -8.55
N PHE A 272 -18.08 -6.65 -8.16
CA PHE A 272 -19.26 -6.84 -8.99
C PHE A 272 -20.57 -6.19 -8.48
N ASP A 273 -20.83 -6.23 -7.18
CA ASP A 273 -22.16 -5.99 -6.60
C ASP A 273 -22.42 -4.53 -6.17
N ASN A 274 -22.26 -3.58 -7.10
CA ASN A 274 -22.55 -2.16 -6.84
C ASN A 274 -23.91 -1.70 -7.39
N THR A 275 -24.38 -0.56 -6.88
CA THR A 275 -25.53 0.19 -7.39
C THR A 275 -25.10 1.61 -7.72
N GLU A 276 -26.01 2.44 -8.20
CA GLU A 276 -25.70 3.84 -8.50
C GLU A 276 -25.17 4.64 -7.30
N THR A 277 -25.51 4.26 -6.06
CA THR A 277 -25.08 4.99 -4.85
C THR A 277 -24.44 4.11 -3.79
N LYS A 278 -24.26 2.80 -4.03
CA LYS A 278 -23.61 1.89 -3.10
C LYS A 278 -22.54 1.11 -3.80
N ALA A 279 -21.33 1.19 -3.29
CA ALA A 279 -20.22 0.36 -3.76
C ALA A 279 -20.35 -1.08 -3.27
N SER A 280 -19.64 -1.98 -3.96
CA SER A 280 -19.45 -3.37 -3.51
C SER A 280 -18.85 -3.42 -2.11
N LEU A 281 -19.19 -4.47 -1.37
CA LEU A 281 -18.50 -4.82 -0.11
C LEU A 281 -17.05 -5.27 -0.33
N LEU A 282 -16.71 -5.70 -1.55
CA LEU A 282 -15.37 -6.12 -1.97
C LEU A 282 -14.62 -5.02 -2.73
N ARG A 283 -15.14 -3.78 -2.79
CA ARG A 283 -14.43 -2.67 -3.41
C ARG A 283 -13.01 -2.58 -2.87
N ASP A 284 -12.06 -2.38 -3.77
CA ASP A 284 -10.64 -2.22 -3.46
C ASP A 284 -10.03 -3.40 -2.67
N TYR A 285 -10.70 -4.58 -2.64
CA TYR A 285 -10.18 -5.76 -1.95
C TYR A 285 -8.84 -6.19 -2.56
N ALA A 286 -8.77 -6.28 -3.89
CA ALA A 286 -7.55 -6.64 -4.62
C ALA A 286 -6.87 -5.40 -5.22
N ASN A 287 -6.82 -4.30 -4.46
CA ASN A 287 -6.16 -3.08 -4.90
C ASN A 287 -4.67 -3.31 -5.27
N LYS A 288 -4.13 -2.43 -6.11
CA LYS A 288 -2.76 -2.53 -6.63
C LYS A 288 -2.09 -1.18 -6.68
N TYR A 289 -0.79 -1.14 -6.39
CA TYR A 289 0.05 0.00 -6.75
C TYR A 289 0.70 -0.28 -8.11
N TRP A 290 -0.08 -0.08 -9.17
CA TRP A 290 0.38 -0.21 -10.55
C TRP A 290 0.30 1.13 -11.29
N SER A 291 1.34 1.45 -12.06
CA SER A 291 1.32 2.59 -12.99
C SER A 291 0.19 2.43 -14.01
N GLY A 292 -0.46 3.54 -14.32
CA GLY A 292 -1.72 3.61 -15.04
C GLY A 292 -2.92 3.51 -14.12
N LEU A 293 -2.91 2.64 -13.12
CA LEU A 293 -4.03 2.50 -12.18
C LEU A 293 -4.08 3.67 -11.19
N LEU A 294 -2.92 4.14 -10.71
CA LEU A 294 -2.88 5.32 -9.84
C LEU A 294 -3.40 6.56 -10.58
N GLN A 295 -2.84 6.84 -11.76
CA GLN A 295 -3.18 8.03 -12.53
C GLN A 295 -4.62 8.01 -13.08
N ASP A 296 -5.11 6.88 -13.60
CA ASP A 296 -6.40 6.85 -14.30
C ASP A 296 -7.58 6.37 -13.43
N TYR A 297 -7.32 5.81 -12.24
CA TYR A 297 -8.38 5.30 -11.37
C TYR A 297 -8.34 5.93 -9.97
N TYR A 298 -7.28 5.72 -9.21
CA TYR A 298 -7.22 6.17 -7.80
C TYR A 298 -7.15 7.69 -7.66
N GLY A 299 -6.31 8.36 -8.47
CA GLY A 299 -6.19 9.82 -8.49
C GLY A 299 -7.50 10.52 -8.81
N PRO A 300 -8.22 10.15 -9.89
CA PRO A 300 -9.53 10.70 -10.19
C PRO A 300 -10.58 10.44 -9.11
N ARG A 301 -10.55 9.28 -8.43
CA ARG A 301 -11.44 9.02 -7.27
C ARG A 301 -11.16 9.97 -6.11
N ALA A 302 -9.88 10.19 -5.76
CA ALA A 302 -9.48 11.15 -4.74
C ALA A 302 -9.90 12.57 -5.11
N ALA A 303 -9.69 12.97 -6.37
CA ALA A 303 -10.08 14.29 -6.88
C ALA A 303 -11.60 14.54 -6.76
N ILE A 304 -12.44 13.52 -7.02
CA ILE A 304 -13.88 13.62 -6.80
C ILE A 304 -14.18 13.87 -5.32
N TYR A 305 -13.57 13.17 -4.37
CA TYR A 305 -13.78 13.45 -2.95
C TYR A 305 -13.38 14.88 -2.56
N PHE A 306 -12.20 15.30 -3.00
CA PHE A 306 -11.67 16.64 -2.73
C PHE A 306 -12.56 17.76 -3.30
N LYS A 307 -13.09 17.57 -4.51
CA LYS A 307 -14.09 18.45 -5.11
C LYS A 307 -15.29 18.62 -4.18
N TYR A 308 -15.83 17.53 -3.62
CA TYR A 308 -16.99 17.61 -2.73
C TYR A 308 -16.68 18.22 -1.36
N LEU A 309 -15.47 18.02 -0.83
CA LEU A 309 -15.01 18.74 0.37
C LEU A 309 -14.98 20.25 0.13
N ILE A 310 -14.35 20.69 -0.96
CA ILE A 310 -14.21 22.12 -1.29
C ILE A 310 -15.58 22.74 -1.55
N LEU A 311 -16.43 22.10 -2.36
CA LEU A 311 -17.79 22.59 -2.63
C LEU A 311 -18.65 22.71 -1.37
N SER A 312 -18.48 21.79 -0.41
CA SER A 312 -19.15 21.85 0.89
C SER A 312 -18.74 23.09 1.67
N LEU A 313 -17.43 23.38 1.74
CA LEU A 313 -16.88 24.58 2.40
C LEU A 313 -17.31 25.88 1.71
N GLU A 314 -17.18 25.98 0.39
CA GLU A 314 -17.52 27.18 -0.38
C GLU A 314 -18.99 27.55 -0.27
N LYS A 315 -19.89 26.55 -0.26
CA LYS A 315 -21.33 26.76 -0.21
C LYS A 315 -21.88 26.78 1.21
N ASN A 316 -21.04 26.50 2.21
CA ASN A 316 -21.44 26.28 3.59
C ASN A 316 -22.62 25.30 3.70
N LYS A 317 -22.51 24.17 3.01
CA LYS A 317 -23.51 23.08 3.00
C LYS A 317 -22.86 21.78 3.46
N PRO A 318 -23.62 20.82 4.02
CA PRO A 318 -23.09 19.50 4.35
C PRO A 318 -22.44 18.81 3.13
N PHE A 319 -21.48 17.92 3.40
CA PHE A 319 -20.89 17.05 2.38
C PHE A 319 -21.98 16.22 1.70
N ALA A 320 -22.12 16.36 0.39
CA ALA A 320 -23.17 15.70 -0.39
C ALA A 320 -22.79 14.24 -0.68
N LEU A 321 -22.94 13.37 0.34
CA LEU A 321 -22.45 12.00 0.34
C LEU A 321 -23.04 11.13 -0.79
N GLU A 322 -24.34 11.21 -1.04
CA GLU A 322 -24.98 10.39 -2.08
C GLU A 322 -24.57 10.81 -3.49
N GLU A 323 -24.45 12.11 -3.75
CA GLU A 323 -24.01 12.66 -5.02
C GLU A 323 -22.54 12.36 -5.27
N TRP A 324 -21.71 12.47 -4.23
CA TRP A 324 -20.31 12.05 -4.27
C TRP A 324 -20.22 10.54 -4.61
N ARG A 325 -20.98 9.69 -3.91
CA ARG A 325 -21.07 8.24 -4.16
C ARG A 325 -21.43 7.95 -5.62
N ARG A 326 -22.46 8.63 -6.12
CA ARG A 326 -22.90 8.51 -7.52
C ARG A 326 -21.80 8.84 -8.51
N GLU A 327 -21.03 9.90 -8.27
CA GLU A 327 -19.99 10.34 -9.19
C GLU A 327 -18.80 9.37 -9.24
N TRP A 328 -18.28 8.93 -8.08
CA TRP A 328 -17.11 8.05 -8.05
C TRP A 328 -17.43 6.60 -8.44
N ILE A 329 -18.64 6.11 -8.14
CA ILE A 329 -19.10 4.79 -8.59
C ILE A 329 -19.23 4.78 -10.12
N ARG A 330 -19.84 5.83 -10.69
CA ARG A 330 -19.94 5.97 -12.15
C ARG A 330 -18.55 6.05 -12.79
N LEU A 331 -17.61 6.79 -12.20
CA LEU A 331 -16.22 6.80 -12.67
C LEU A 331 -15.63 5.39 -12.71
N THR A 332 -15.85 4.62 -11.66
CA THR A 332 -15.32 3.24 -11.58
C THR A 332 -15.93 2.34 -12.65
N ASN A 333 -17.26 2.35 -12.80
CA ASN A 333 -17.94 1.52 -13.80
C ASN A 333 -17.52 1.89 -15.23
N ASN A 334 -17.30 3.18 -15.48
CA ASN A 334 -16.76 3.66 -16.75
C ASN A 334 -15.33 3.15 -16.97
N TRP A 335 -14.45 3.27 -15.96
CA TRP A 335 -13.07 2.79 -16.05
C TRP A 335 -12.98 1.28 -16.27
N GLN A 336 -13.86 0.49 -15.64
CA GLN A 336 -13.92 -0.96 -15.84
C GLN A 336 -14.35 -1.35 -17.25
N SER A 337 -15.20 -0.54 -17.88
CA SER A 337 -15.71 -0.74 -19.24
C SER A 337 -14.83 -0.08 -20.32
N ASP A 338 -13.85 0.72 -19.90
CA ASP A 338 -12.90 1.39 -20.80
C ASP A 338 -11.95 0.36 -21.44
N ARG A 339 -11.39 0.74 -22.58
CA ARG A 339 -10.43 -0.04 -23.39
C ARG A 339 -9.11 0.72 -23.60
N LYS A 340 -8.82 1.76 -22.81
CA LYS A 340 -7.54 2.46 -22.82
C LYS A 340 -6.39 1.46 -22.65
N VAL A 341 -5.45 1.51 -23.60
CA VAL A 341 -4.23 0.67 -23.57
C VAL A 341 -3.20 1.29 -22.64
N PHE A 342 -2.53 0.45 -21.86
CA PHE A 342 -1.50 0.84 -20.91
C PHE A 342 -0.12 0.29 -21.32
N PRO A 343 0.98 0.97 -20.98
CA PRO A 343 2.32 0.49 -21.28
C PRO A 343 2.60 -0.90 -20.69
N THR A 344 3.27 -1.76 -21.47
CA THR A 344 3.73 -3.10 -21.08
C THR A 344 5.22 -3.18 -20.83
N THR A 345 5.92 -2.06 -20.92
CA THR A 345 7.36 -1.93 -20.71
C THR A 345 7.64 -0.76 -19.80
N ALA A 346 8.57 -0.95 -18.88
CA ALA A 346 8.97 0.07 -17.92
C ALA A 346 9.68 1.25 -18.60
N THR A 347 9.53 2.44 -18.03
CA THR A 347 10.16 3.66 -18.49
C THR A 347 10.65 4.50 -17.32
N GLY A 348 11.78 5.19 -17.50
CA GLY A 348 12.40 5.98 -16.44
C GLY A 348 13.45 5.21 -15.64
N ASP A 349 14.26 5.95 -14.89
CA ASP A 349 15.32 5.40 -14.04
C ASP A 349 14.86 5.39 -12.59
N ALA A 350 14.66 4.19 -12.03
CA ALA A 350 14.13 3.99 -10.68
C ALA A 350 14.96 4.74 -9.62
N LEU A 351 16.30 4.72 -9.73
CA LEU A 351 17.17 5.37 -8.74
C LEU A 351 17.06 6.89 -8.78
N SER A 352 17.13 7.49 -9.96
CA SER A 352 17.01 8.94 -10.15
C SER A 352 15.62 9.45 -9.76
N ILE A 353 14.56 8.71 -10.09
CA ILE A 353 13.18 9.05 -9.71
C ILE A 353 13.05 8.98 -8.19
N SER A 354 13.44 7.88 -7.54
CA SER A 354 13.36 7.76 -6.08
C SER A 354 14.14 8.85 -5.35
N ARG A 355 15.36 9.20 -5.79
CA ARG A 355 16.13 10.34 -5.24
C ARG A 355 15.35 11.64 -5.31
N SER A 356 14.76 11.93 -6.47
CA SER A 356 13.99 13.16 -6.70
C SER A 356 12.75 13.24 -5.81
N LEU A 357 12.03 12.12 -5.65
CA LEU A 357 10.82 12.07 -4.82
C LEU A 357 11.11 12.17 -3.33
N VAL A 358 12.19 11.53 -2.84
CA VAL A 358 12.60 11.66 -1.44
C VAL A 358 12.97 13.10 -1.11
N ILE A 359 13.69 13.80 -2.01
CA ILE A 359 13.99 15.23 -1.87
C ILE A 359 12.71 16.06 -1.84
N LYS A 360 11.77 15.77 -2.75
CA LYS A 360 10.51 16.53 -2.89
C LYS A 360 9.60 16.38 -1.67
N TYR A 361 9.48 15.19 -1.10
CA TYR A 361 8.43 14.87 -0.12
C TYR A 361 8.93 14.54 1.28
N LEU A 362 10.10 13.92 1.43
CA LEU A 362 10.53 13.30 2.69
C LEU A 362 11.67 14.05 3.39
N SER A 363 12.49 14.83 2.68
CA SER A 363 13.60 15.59 3.28
C SER A 363 13.17 16.68 4.29
N ASN A 364 11.91 17.12 4.25
CA ASN A 364 11.34 18.10 5.17
C ASN A 364 10.18 17.53 6.02
N ALA A 365 9.98 16.21 6.04
CA ALA A 365 8.81 15.60 6.70
C ALA A 365 8.73 15.89 8.22
N ASP A 366 9.86 16.24 8.86
CA ASP A 366 9.87 16.67 10.27
C ASP A 366 9.20 18.04 10.49
N SER A 367 9.21 18.94 9.50
CA SER A 367 8.54 20.26 9.59
C SER A 367 7.02 20.17 9.65
N LEU A 368 6.47 19.00 9.31
CA LEU A 368 5.04 18.74 9.31
C LEU A 368 4.58 18.28 10.72
N GLN A 369 5.44 17.77 11.59
CA GLN A 369 5.04 17.28 12.94
C GLN A 369 4.91 18.39 14.01
N THR A 370 5.37 19.62 13.76
CA THR A 370 5.65 20.59 14.85
C THR A 370 4.51 21.52 15.29
N ASP A 371 3.32 21.49 14.69
CA ASP A 371 2.26 22.48 15.03
C ASP A 371 1.29 22.05 16.16
N GLY A 372 1.67 21.05 16.96
CA GLY A 372 0.82 20.48 18.03
C GLY A 372 1.16 20.87 19.47
N SER A 373 2.29 21.52 19.76
CA SER A 373 2.66 21.86 21.14
C SER A 373 2.46 23.34 21.44
N PHE A 374 1.24 23.71 21.82
CA PHE A 374 1.00 24.98 22.50
C PHE A 374 1.77 24.99 23.83
N ARG A 375 2.78 25.85 23.93
CA ARG A 375 3.43 26.23 25.18
C ARG A 375 2.38 26.88 26.08
N MET A 376 1.94 26.19 27.13
CA MET A 376 1.37 26.88 28.30
C MET A 376 2.51 27.54 29.07
N SER A 377 2.65 28.85 28.89
CA SER A 377 3.36 29.71 29.83
C SER A 377 2.55 29.80 31.11
N ALA A 378 3.07 29.25 32.21
CA ALA A 378 2.56 29.51 33.54
C ALA A 378 2.91 30.95 33.95
N SER A 379 1.89 31.72 34.31
CA SER A 379 1.97 32.94 35.11
C SER A 379 2.05 32.61 36.59
#